data_AF-A0A4P8J172-F1
#
_entry.id   AF-A0A4P8J172-F1
#
_cell.length_a   1.000
_cell.length_b   1.000
_cell.length_c   1.000
_cell.angle_alpha   90.00
_cell.angle_beta   90.00
_cell.angle_gamma   90.00
#
_symmetry.space_group_name_H-M   'P 1'
#
loop_
_entity.id
_entity.type
_entity.pdbx_description
1 polymer ?
#
loop_
_entity_poly.entity_id
_entity_poly.type
_entity_poly.pdbx_seq_one_letter_code
_entity_poly.pdbx_strand_id
1 'polypeptide(L)'
;MARKGDGVEVREKSIRLSFILDGIPQRQTLMVNGRPMPPTPANLRYAHRLAGEIRDRIRHGTFSMADYFPRSGGTTSSSVKEWLDTWLAALRVAASTRAGYCAALRFWETVACDRHQTKPMGATPLRSLKHSHILTAIANRPDLSGKTINNYLSVLRTALDLAVKDKLIFENPAKDIAPAKHQKAPPDPFSRVESDAFLAEFARA
;
A
#
# COMPACT_ATOMS: atom_id res chain seq x y z
N MET A 1 -25.74 13.66 23.46
CA MET A 1 -25.17 14.03 22.14
C MET A 1 -23.91 14.86 22.38
N ALA A 2 -22.73 14.35 22.04
CA ALA A 2 -21.47 15.07 22.24
C ALA A 2 -21.35 16.21 21.21
N ARG A 3 -21.04 17.43 21.68
CA ARG A 3 -20.77 18.60 20.83
C ARG A 3 -19.59 18.26 19.91
N LYS A 4 -19.86 18.11 18.61
CA LYS A 4 -18.84 17.90 17.58
C LYS A 4 -18.09 19.23 17.46
N GLY A 5 -16.99 19.40 18.18
CA GLY A 5 -16.14 20.58 18.05
C GLY A 5 -15.67 20.72 16.60
N ASP A 6 -15.59 21.95 16.09
CA ASP A 6 -15.30 22.23 14.68
C ASP A 6 -13.88 21.81 14.22
N GLY A 7 -13.11 21.19 15.10
CA GLY A 7 -11.75 20.72 14.83
C GLY A 7 -10.71 21.83 14.88
N VAL A 8 -11.02 23.00 15.46
CA VAL A 8 -10.11 24.14 15.63
C VAL A 8 -9.91 24.40 17.13
N GLU A 9 -8.66 24.32 17.58
CA GLU A 9 -8.21 24.67 18.92
C GLU A 9 -7.43 26.00 18.87
N VAL A 10 -7.95 27.02 19.55
CA VAL A 10 -7.29 28.34 19.66
C VAL A 10 -6.32 28.31 20.83
N ARG A 11 -5.05 28.66 20.59
CA ARG A 11 -4.02 28.80 21.63
C ARG A 11 -3.51 30.23 21.66
N GLU A 12 -2.84 30.60 22.75
CA GLU A 12 -2.34 31.96 22.97
C GLU A 12 -1.55 32.54 21.77
N LYS A 13 -0.68 31.72 21.15
CA LYS A 13 0.21 32.15 20.05
C LYS A 13 0.06 31.32 18.77
N SER A 14 -0.93 30.43 18.71
CA SER A 14 -1.07 29.53 17.55
C SER A 14 -2.49 29.01 17.37
N ILE A 15 -2.78 28.49 16.18
CA ILE A 15 -3.99 27.72 15.90
C ILE A 15 -3.60 26.26 15.68
N ARG A 16 -4.33 25.34 16.31
CA ARG A 16 -4.15 23.89 16.14
C ARG A 16 -5.42 23.29 15.57
N LEU A 17 -5.26 22.40 14.59
CA LEU A 17 -6.35 21.58 14.05
C LEU A 17 -6.38 20.24 14.76
N SER A 18 -7.58 19.77 15.05
CA SER A 18 -7.86 18.49 15.71
C SER A 18 -8.84 17.71 14.85
N PHE A 19 -8.44 16.52 14.42
CA PHE A 19 -9.26 15.66 13.56
C PHE A 19 -8.94 14.20 13.83
N ILE A 20 -9.85 13.31 13.43
CA ILE A 20 -9.62 11.86 13.53
C ILE A 20 -9.14 11.39 12.16
N LEU A 21 -7.96 10.79 12.13
CA LEU A 21 -7.45 10.06 10.98
C LEU A 21 -7.31 8.60 11.40
N ASP A 22 -8.01 7.70 10.71
CA ASP A 22 -7.92 6.25 10.94
C ASP A 22 -8.31 5.83 12.37
N GLY A 23 -9.28 6.53 12.97
CA GLY A 23 -9.68 6.30 14.36
C GLY A 23 -8.71 6.89 15.40
N ILE A 24 -7.55 7.41 14.97
CA ILE A 24 -6.54 8.01 15.83
C ILE A 24 -6.76 9.54 15.87
N PRO A 25 -6.89 10.14 17.07
CA PRO A 25 -6.93 11.59 17.20
C PRO A 25 -5.60 12.22 16.78
N GLN A 26 -5.65 13.04 15.74
CA GLN A 26 -4.53 13.83 15.24
C GLN A 26 -4.67 15.29 15.65
N ARG A 27 -3.55 15.91 16.03
CA ARG A 27 -3.48 17.31 16.45
C ARG A 27 -2.32 18.01 15.78
N GLN A 28 -2.60 18.92 14.86
CA GLN A 28 -1.57 19.59 14.05
C GLN A 28 -1.63 21.11 14.16
N THR A 29 -0.50 21.75 14.47
CA THR A 29 -0.40 23.21 14.53
C THR A 29 -0.29 23.78 13.12
N LEU A 30 -1.09 24.81 12.80
CA LEU A 30 -1.00 25.50 11.51
C LEU A 30 0.26 26.37 11.46
N MET A 31 1.00 26.24 10.35
CA MET A 31 2.24 26.96 10.12
C MET A 31 2.11 27.83 8.87
N VAL A 32 2.64 29.05 8.91
CA VAL A 32 2.78 29.97 7.77
C VAL A 32 4.23 30.41 7.70
N ASN A 33 4.89 30.21 6.56
CA ASN A 33 6.30 30.56 6.35
C ASN A 33 7.23 30.01 7.47
N GLY A 34 6.97 28.79 7.92
CA GLY A 34 7.75 28.13 8.97
C GLY A 34 7.47 28.58 10.41
N ARG A 35 6.51 29.49 10.64
CA ARG A 35 6.11 29.97 11.97
C ARG A 35 4.67 29.58 12.32
N PRO A 36 4.33 29.36 13.60
CA PRO A 36 2.95 29.10 14.00
C PRO A 36 2.01 30.24 13.57
N MET A 37 0.88 29.90 12.98
CA MET A 37 -0.13 30.86 12.55
C MET A 37 -0.80 31.50 13.78
N PRO A 38 -0.74 32.83 13.96
CA PRO A 38 -1.31 33.49 15.12
C PRO A 38 -2.86 33.44 15.11
N PRO A 39 -3.53 33.44 16.27
CA PRO A 39 -4.98 33.30 16.41
C PRO A 39 -5.74 34.60 16.08
N THR A 40 -5.56 35.17 14.89
CA THR A 40 -6.32 36.34 14.43
C THR A 40 -7.70 35.93 13.88
N PRO A 41 -8.72 36.82 13.87
CA PRO A 41 -10.04 36.49 13.31
C PRO A 41 -10.01 35.95 11.88
N ALA A 42 -9.13 36.50 11.03
CA ALA A 42 -8.94 36.03 9.66
C ALA A 42 -8.34 34.61 9.62
N ASN A 43 -7.34 34.34 10.46
CA ASN A 43 -6.69 33.04 10.55
C ASN A 43 -7.63 31.97 11.15
N LEU A 44 -8.51 32.34 12.07
CA LEU A 44 -9.55 31.46 12.59
C LEU A 44 -10.54 31.06 11.50
N ARG A 45 -11.03 32.02 10.70
CA ARG A 45 -11.89 31.72 9.54
C ARG A 45 -11.21 30.77 8.56
N TYR A 46 -9.92 31.00 8.27
CA TYR A 46 -9.12 30.10 7.44
C TYR A 46 -9.04 28.70 8.06
N ALA A 47 -8.74 28.60 9.36
CA ALA A 47 -8.61 27.34 10.08
C ALA A 47 -9.92 26.53 10.08
N HIS A 48 -11.07 27.18 10.28
CA HIS A 48 -12.38 26.52 10.21
C HIS A 48 -12.68 25.96 8.82
N ARG A 49 -12.39 26.72 7.75
CA ARG A 49 -12.53 26.26 6.37
C ARG A 49 -11.63 25.05 6.10
N LEU A 50 -10.37 25.14 6.52
CA LEU A 50 -9.38 24.07 6.35
C LEU A 50 -9.77 22.82 7.13
N ALA A 51 -10.27 22.94 8.36
CA ALA A 51 -10.80 21.81 9.13
C ALA A 51 -12.00 21.14 8.43
N GLY A 52 -12.85 21.93 7.78
CA GLY A 52 -13.93 21.45 6.90
C GLY A 52 -13.39 20.59 5.76
N GLU A 53 -12.46 21.16 4.98
CA GLU A 53 -11.83 20.49 3.84
C GLU A 53 -11.12 19.20 4.25
N ILE A 54 -10.34 19.22 5.33
CA ILE A 54 -9.66 18.03 5.84
C ILE A 54 -10.67 16.94 6.21
N ARG A 55 -11.76 17.30 6.91
CA ARG A 55 -12.81 16.33 7.25
C ARG A 55 -13.46 15.72 6.01
N ASP A 56 -13.67 16.50 4.96
CA ASP A 56 -14.25 15.99 3.72
C ASP A 56 -13.24 15.10 2.96
N ARG A 57 -11.97 15.50 2.87
CA ARG A 57 -10.93 14.66 2.26
C ARG A 57 -10.70 13.36 3.02
N ILE A 58 -10.76 13.37 4.35
CA ILE A 58 -10.68 12.14 5.16
C ILE A 58 -11.90 11.26 4.86
N ARG A 59 -13.11 11.84 4.79
CA ARG A 59 -14.33 11.12 4.43
C ARG A 59 -14.25 10.48 3.04
N HIS A 60 -13.63 11.17 2.09
CA HIS A 60 -13.43 10.69 0.72
C HIS A 60 -12.15 9.86 0.54
N GLY A 61 -11.36 9.65 1.60
CA GLY A 61 -10.11 8.87 1.53
C GLY A 61 -8.96 9.53 0.76
N THR A 62 -9.09 10.80 0.38
CA THR A 62 -8.08 11.56 -0.40
C THR A 62 -7.21 12.47 0.45
N PHE A 63 -7.28 12.36 1.78
CA PHE A 63 -6.46 13.17 2.68
C PHE A 63 -5.02 12.65 2.75
N SER A 64 -4.06 13.55 2.53
CA SER A 64 -2.62 13.31 2.70
C SER A 64 -2.10 14.18 3.84
N MET A 65 -1.61 13.57 4.91
CA MET A 65 -1.02 14.32 6.04
C MET A 65 0.15 15.20 5.56
N ALA A 66 0.96 14.70 4.62
CA ALA A 66 2.12 15.41 4.10
C ALA A 66 1.74 16.67 3.29
N ASP A 67 0.63 16.64 2.56
CA ASP A 67 0.18 17.76 1.72
C ASP A 67 -0.31 18.93 2.58
N TYR A 68 -0.99 18.62 3.69
CA TYR A 68 -1.55 19.62 4.60
C TYR A 68 -0.56 20.07 5.69
N PHE A 69 0.28 19.15 6.15
CA PHE A 69 1.18 19.36 7.28
C PHE A 69 2.56 18.73 6.98
N PRO A 70 3.33 19.32 6.04
CA PRO A 70 4.61 18.76 5.59
C PRO A 70 5.68 18.63 6.69
N ARG A 71 5.49 19.27 7.86
CA ARG A 71 6.40 19.21 9.01
C ARG A 71 5.86 18.41 10.20
N SER A 72 4.61 17.95 10.17
CA SER A 72 4.10 17.05 11.21
C SER A 72 4.40 15.60 10.85
N GLY A 73 5.52 15.08 11.33
CA GLY A 73 5.87 13.66 11.20
C GLY A 73 4.98 12.74 12.04
N GLY A 74 3.66 12.74 11.83
CA GLY A 74 2.71 12.11 12.75
C GLY A 74 1.44 11.59 12.09
N THR A 75 1.55 10.49 11.39
CA THR A 75 0.68 9.31 11.57
C THR A 75 1.53 8.16 11.05
N THR A 76 1.83 7.19 11.90
CA THR A 76 2.47 5.93 11.52
C THR A 76 1.50 5.16 10.63
N SER A 77 1.31 5.63 9.39
CA SER A 77 0.72 4.80 8.35
C SER A 77 1.66 3.63 8.17
N SER A 78 1.18 2.43 8.46
CA SER A 78 1.97 1.22 8.21
C SER A 78 2.52 1.28 6.80
N SER A 79 3.81 0.99 6.67
CA SER A 79 4.44 0.81 5.38
C SER A 79 3.81 -0.37 4.65
N VAL A 80 3.97 -0.43 3.33
CA VAL A 80 3.52 -1.58 2.53
C VAL A 80 4.11 -2.87 3.09
N LYS A 81 5.39 -2.86 3.51
CA LYS A 81 6.04 -4.02 4.13
C LYS A 81 5.31 -4.48 5.40
N GLU A 82 5.13 -3.59 6.37
CA GLU A 82 4.48 -3.93 7.64
C GLU A 82 3.05 -4.47 7.43
N TRP A 83 2.34 -3.90 6.45
CA TRP A 83 1.02 -4.39 6.08
C TRP A 83 1.06 -5.80 5.47
N LEU A 84 1.98 -6.05 4.54
CA LEU A 84 2.14 -7.36 3.91
C LEU A 84 2.49 -8.45 4.92
N ASP A 85 3.36 -8.14 5.89
CA ASP A 85 3.70 -9.03 7.00
C ASP A 85 2.45 -9.34 7.86
N THR A 86 1.66 -8.31 8.18
CA THR A 86 0.40 -8.45 8.92
C THR A 86 -0.60 -9.34 8.19
N TRP A 87 -0.77 -9.12 6.88
CA TRP A 87 -1.64 -9.94 6.04
C TRP A 87 -1.20 -11.40 6.04
N LEU A 88 0.10 -11.68 5.85
CA LEU A 88 0.61 -13.06 5.84
C LEU A 88 0.43 -13.75 7.20
N ALA A 89 0.58 -13.01 8.31
CA ALA A 89 0.36 -13.52 9.66
C ALA A 89 -1.11 -13.90 9.90
N ALA A 90 -2.06 -13.18 9.30
CA ALA A 90 -3.49 -13.44 9.42
C ALA A 90 -3.98 -14.66 8.61
N LEU A 91 -3.19 -15.16 7.66
CA LEU A 91 -3.59 -16.26 6.79
C LEU A 91 -3.34 -17.65 7.38
N ARG A 92 -4.37 -18.50 7.29
CA ARG A 92 -4.27 -19.95 7.49
C ARG A 92 -4.19 -20.66 6.14
N VAL A 93 -2.98 -21.00 5.71
CA VAL A 93 -2.69 -21.67 4.43
C VAL A 93 -1.65 -22.78 4.59
N ALA A 94 -1.56 -23.69 3.62
CA ALA A 94 -0.54 -24.74 3.60
C ALA A 94 0.88 -24.15 3.51
N ALA A 95 1.88 -24.89 4.00
CA ALA A 95 3.27 -24.44 4.02
C ALA A 95 3.82 -24.08 2.63
N SER A 96 3.47 -24.87 1.61
CA SER A 96 3.85 -24.60 0.21
C SER A 96 3.26 -23.30 -0.32
N THR A 97 1.98 -23.04 -0.05
CA THR A 97 1.32 -21.77 -0.41
C THR A 97 1.97 -20.60 0.33
N ARG A 98 2.23 -20.74 1.63
CA ARG A 98 2.90 -19.71 2.44
C ARG A 98 4.27 -19.37 1.87
N ALA A 99 5.06 -20.36 1.45
CA ALA A 99 6.36 -20.14 0.83
C ALA A 99 6.25 -19.34 -0.48
N GLY A 100 5.26 -19.66 -1.33
CA GLY A 100 4.96 -18.90 -2.54
C GLY A 100 4.57 -17.44 -2.24
N TYR A 101 3.77 -17.22 -1.20
CA TYR A 101 3.40 -15.88 -0.76
C TYR A 101 4.62 -15.10 -0.24
N CYS A 102 5.47 -15.71 0.60
CA CYS A 102 6.71 -15.09 1.06
C CYS A 102 7.60 -14.62 -0.10
N ALA A 103 7.70 -15.40 -1.18
CA ALA A 103 8.48 -15.01 -2.36
C ALA A 103 7.90 -13.75 -3.05
N ALA A 104 6.57 -13.71 -3.22
CA ALA A 104 5.87 -12.55 -3.77
C ALA A 104 6.03 -11.31 -2.88
N LEU A 105 5.93 -11.48 -1.56
CA LEU A 105 6.07 -10.41 -0.57
C LEU A 105 7.47 -9.81 -0.60
N ARG A 106 8.51 -10.65 -0.56
CA ARG A 106 9.91 -10.21 -0.70
C ARG A 106 10.14 -9.40 -1.97
N PHE A 107 9.55 -9.82 -3.08
CA PHE A 107 9.60 -9.06 -4.33
C PHE A 107 8.99 -7.66 -4.16
N TRP A 108 7.74 -7.58 -3.69
CA TRP A 108 7.04 -6.31 -3.51
C TRP A 108 7.68 -5.41 -2.44
N GLU A 109 8.31 -5.97 -1.43
CA GLU A 109 8.99 -5.19 -0.40
C GLU A 109 10.27 -4.53 -0.92
N THR A 110 11.00 -5.20 -1.81
CA THR A 110 12.35 -4.81 -2.22
C THR A 110 12.40 -4.08 -3.56
N VAL A 111 11.46 -4.37 -4.46
CA VAL A 111 11.42 -3.76 -5.79
C VAL A 111 11.21 -2.25 -5.69
N ALA A 112 12.00 -1.50 -6.45
CA ALA A 112 11.85 -0.06 -6.49
C ALA A 112 10.62 0.35 -7.29
N CYS A 113 9.84 1.30 -6.79
CA CYS A 113 8.59 1.75 -7.41
C CYS A 113 8.65 3.15 -8.02
N ASP A 114 9.85 3.70 -8.16
CA ASP A 114 10.14 4.97 -8.80
C ASP A 114 11.07 4.79 -10.01
N ARG A 115 11.06 5.77 -10.92
CA ARG A 115 11.88 5.75 -12.13
C ARG A 115 13.38 5.70 -11.85
N HIS A 116 13.81 6.32 -10.76
CA HIS A 116 15.22 6.39 -10.38
C HIS A 116 15.68 5.18 -9.55
N GLN A 117 14.77 4.24 -9.29
CA GLN A 117 15.00 3.05 -8.47
C GLN A 117 15.57 3.36 -7.07
N THR A 118 15.19 4.50 -6.51
CA THR A 118 15.71 4.99 -5.23
C THR A 118 14.89 4.52 -4.04
N LYS A 119 13.60 4.19 -4.26
CA LYS A 119 12.66 3.90 -3.18
C LYS A 119 12.05 2.51 -3.34
N PRO A 120 12.31 1.58 -2.41
CA PRO A 120 11.63 0.30 -2.40
C PRO A 120 10.15 0.49 -2.10
N MET A 121 9.29 -0.27 -2.77
CA MET A 121 7.85 -0.18 -2.59
C MET A 121 7.45 -0.54 -1.15
N GLY A 122 8.17 -1.47 -0.51
CA GLY A 122 7.97 -1.84 0.89
C GLY A 122 8.10 -0.68 1.88
N ALA A 123 8.97 0.30 1.60
CA ALA A 123 9.14 1.50 2.44
C ALA A 123 8.12 2.61 2.14
N THR A 124 7.25 2.41 1.14
CA THR A 124 6.20 3.38 0.84
C THR A 124 5.08 3.25 1.87
N PRO A 125 4.53 4.37 2.39
CA PRO A 125 3.31 4.34 3.18
C PRO A 125 2.19 3.63 2.44
N LEU A 126 1.46 2.71 3.09
CA LEU A 126 0.39 1.95 2.44
C LEU A 126 -0.66 2.86 1.78
N ARG A 127 -1.03 3.95 2.46
CA ARG A 127 -1.97 4.97 1.94
C ARG A 127 -1.45 5.76 0.74
N SER A 128 -0.14 5.84 0.58
CA SER A 128 0.51 6.51 -0.55
C SER A 128 0.79 5.56 -1.72
N LEU A 129 0.46 4.27 -1.59
CA LEU A 129 0.64 3.31 -2.67
C LEU A 129 -0.35 3.61 -3.81
N LYS A 130 0.19 3.82 -5.02
CA LYS A 130 -0.59 4.16 -6.21
C LYS A 130 -0.46 3.07 -7.25
N HIS A 131 -1.43 3.01 -8.15
CA HIS A 131 -1.41 2.12 -9.32
C HIS A 131 -0.10 2.25 -10.13
N SER A 132 0.38 3.48 -10.34
CA SER A 132 1.63 3.77 -11.06
C SER A 132 2.87 3.20 -10.38
N HIS A 133 2.91 3.12 -9.04
CA HIS A 133 4.02 2.52 -8.31
C HIS A 133 4.15 1.02 -8.63
N ILE A 134 3.02 0.32 -8.71
CA ILE A 134 2.98 -1.11 -9.01
C ILE A 134 3.41 -1.38 -10.45
N LEU A 135 2.92 -0.58 -11.42
CA LEU A 135 3.35 -0.68 -12.81
C LEU A 135 4.83 -0.38 -12.98
N THR A 136 5.36 0.62 -12.26
CA THR A 136 6.79 0.97 -12.27
C THR A 136 7.64 -0.16 -11.68
N ALA A 137 7.19 -0.76 -10.58
CA ALA A 137 7.85 -1.91 -9.96
C ALA A 137 7.93 -3.11 -10.92
N ILE A 138 6.85 -3.40 -11.65
CA ILE A 138 6.84 -4.45 -12.69
C ILE A 138 7.79 -4.09 -13.82
N ALA A 139 7.75 -2.85 -14.32
CA ALA A 139 8.61 -2.39 -15.41
C ALA A 139 10.11 -2.41 -15.06
N ASN A 140 10.45 -2.19 -13.79
CA ASN A 140 11.83 -2.27 -13.28
C ASN A 140 12.38 -3.70 -13.23
N ARG A 141 11.56 -4.73 -13.51
CA ARG A 141 11.94 -6.14 -13.47
C ARG A 141 11.58 -6.88 -14.77
N PRO A 142 12.19 -6.48 -15.91
CA PRO A 142 11.94 -7.08 -17.22
C PRO A 142 12.41 -8.55 -17.31
N ASP A 143 13.22 -9.00 -16.36
CA ASP A 143 13.70 -10.38 -16.24
C ASP A 143 12.60 -11.38 -15.83
N LEU A 144 11.48 -10.90 -15.29
CA LEU A 144 10.42 -11.77 -14.79
C LEU A 144 9.47 -12.24 -15.91
N SER A 145 9.16 -13.53 -15.88
CA SER A 145 8.13 -14.08 -16.77
C SER A 145 6.74 -13.51 -16.46
N GLY A 146 5.88 -13.44 -17.47
CA GLY A 146 4.49 -13.02 -17.29
C GLY A 146 3.73 -13.89 -16.27
N LYS A 147 4.05 -15.19 -16.19
CA LYS A 147 3.51 -16.10 -15.16
C LYS A 147 3.90 -15.65 -13.75
N THR A 148 5.18 -15.33 -13.55
CA THR A 148 5.69 -14.88 -12.25
C THR A 148 5.03 -13.56 -11.84
N ILE A 149 4.96 -12.60 -12.75
CA ILE A 149 4.29 -11.30 -12.52
C ILE A 149 2.83 -11.52 -12.12
N ASN A 150 2.09 -12.37 -12.84
CA ASN A 150 0.69 -12.66 -12.54
C ASN A 150 0.50 -13.31 -11.17
N ASN A 151 1.37 -14.26 -10.81
CA ASN A 151 1.35 -14.89 -9.49
C ASN A 151 1.59 -13.87 -8.38
N TYR A 152 2.61 -13.01 -8.53
CA TYR A 152 2.94 -11.99 -7.53
C TYR A 152 1.84 -10.92 -7.43
N LEU A 153 1.26 -10.51 -8.55
CA LEU A 153 0.15 -9.56 -8.60
C LEU A 153 -1.10 -10.13 -7.94
N SER A 154 -1.39 -11.42 -8.11
CA SER A 154 -2.51 -12.08 -7.43
C SER A 154 -2.36 -12.01 -5.90
N VAL A 155 -1.15 -12.26 -5.38
CA VAL A 155 -0.86 -12.15 -3.95
C VAL A 155 -1.06 -10.71 -3.47
N LEU A 156 -0.50 -9.72 -4.17
CA LEU A 156 -0.64 -8.31 -3.82
C LEU A 156 -2.11 -7.87 -3.78
N ARG A 157 -2.92 -8.28 -4.77
CA ARG A 157 -4.36 -7.98 -4.81
C ARG A 157 -5.07 -8.48 -3.57
N THR A 158 -4.86 -9.74 -3.20
CA THR A 158 -5.50 -10.32 -2.02
C THR A 158 -5.08 -9.65 -0.72
N ALA A 159 -3.82 -9.19 -0.64
CA ALA A 159 -3.33 -8.43 0.51
C ALA A 159 -3.97 -7.04 0.61
N LEU A 160 -4.09 -6.34 -0.51
CA LEU A 160 -4.69 -5.00 -0.56
C LEU A 160 -6.22 -5.03 -0.45
N ASP A 161 -6.88 -6.10 -0.87
CA ASP A 161 -8.32 -6.30 -0.62
C ASP A 161 -8.63 -6.40 0.87
N LEU A 162 -7.77 -7.06 1.65
CA LEU A 162 -7.90 -7.06 3.10
C LEU A 162 -7.66 -5.65 3.67
N ALA A 163 -6.71 -4.89 3.11
CA ALA A 163 -6.44 -3.52 3.57
C ALA A 163 -7.66 -2.59 3.36
N VAL A 164 -8.40 -2.79 2.27
CA VAL A 164 -9.66 -2.09 2.02
C VAL A 164 -10.72 -2.48 3.05
N LYS A 165 -10.84 -3.77 3.36
CA LYS A 165 -11.79 -4.28 4.38
C LYS A 165 -11.48 -3.73 5.77
N ASP A 166 -10.20 -3.60 6.10
CA ASP A 166 -9.70 -3.02 7.36
C ASP A 166 -9.70 -1.49 7.35
N LYS A 167 -10.14 -0.86 6.25
CA LYS A 167 -10.24 0.60 6.06
C LYS A 167 -8.89 1.31 6.16
N LEU A 168 -7.81 0.60 5.87
CA LEU A 168 -6.45 1.15 5.80
C LEU A 168 -6.20 1.89 4.48
N ILE A 169 -6.91 1.51 3.42
CA ILE A 169 -6.94 2.20 2.13
C ILE A 169 -8.38 2.25 1.62
N PHE A 170 -8.68 3.23 0.77
CA PHE A 170 -10.03 3.41 0.23
C PHE A 170 -10.33 2.41 -0.90
N GLU A 171 -9.35 2.18 -1.76
CA GLU A 171 -9.44 1.31 -2.93
C GLU A 171 -8.18 0.46 -3.07
N ASN A 172 -8.29 -0.65 -3.78
CA ASN A 172 -7.15 -1.52 -4.06
C ASN A 172 -6.43 -1.03 -5.33
N PRO A 173 -5.23 -0.43 -5.23
CA PRO A 173 -4.51 0.10 -6.40
C PRO A 173 -4.06 -1.01 -7.38
N ALA A 174 -4.04 -2.27 -6.96
CA ALA A 174 -3.69 -3.41 -7.80
C ALA A 174 -4.88 -4.03 -8.55
N LYS A 175 -6.11 -3.60 -8.28
CA LYS A 175 -7.33 -4.24 -8.78
C LYS A 175 -7.35 -4.30 -10.31
N ASP A 176 -7.15 -3.15 -10.96
CA ASP A 176 -7.34 -3.00 -12.40
C ASP A 176 -6.05 -3.17 -13.23
N ILE A 177 -4.98 -3.73 -12.63
CA ILE A 177 -3.73 -3.99 -13.37
C ILE A 177 -3.93 -5.16 -14.35
N ALA A 178 -3.79 -4.92 -15.65
CA ALA A 178 -3.93 -5.99 -16.63
C ALA A 178 -2.90 -7.12 -16.37
N PRO A 179 -3.30 -8.39 -16.45
CA PRO A 179 -2.35 -9.51 -16.33
C PRO A 179 -1.34 -9.47 -17.47
N ALA A 180 -0.09 -9.81 -17.15
CA ALA A 180 0.97 -9.94 -18.14
C ALA A 180 0.67 -11.11 -19.09
N LYS A 181 0.93 -10.91 -20.38
CA LYS A 181 0.77 -11.97 -21.39
C LYS A 181 1.74 -13.11 -21.07
N HIS A 182 1.24 -14.33 -21.02
CA HIS A 182 2.03 -15.54 -20.88
C HIS A 182 1.42 -16.66 -21.71
N GLN A 183 2.22 -17.27 -22.58
CA GLN A 183 1.84 -18.49 -23.29
C GLN A 183 2.34 -19.70 -22.48
N LYS A 184 1.42 -20.57 -22.08
CA LYS A 184 1.76 -21.86 -21.49
C LYS A 184 1.94 -22.84 -22.65
N ALA A 185 3.18 -23.26 -22.92
CA ALA A 185 3.40 -24.38 -23.83
C ALA A 185 2.65 -25.62 -23.28
N PRO A 186 2.02 -26.42 -24.14
CA PRO A 186 1.44 -27.68 -23.70
C PRO A 186 2.53 -28.53 -23.02
N PRO A 187 2.19 -29.32 -21.98
CA PRO A 187 3.11 -30.32 -21.47
C PRO A 187 3.55 -31.21 -22.63
N ASP A 188 4.83 -31.58 -22.66
CA ASP A 188 5.37 -32.56 -23.59
C ASP A 188 5.30 -33.94 -22.90
N PRO A 189 4.26 -34.75 -23.16
CA PRO A 189 4.11 -36.03 -22.49
C PRO A 189 5.14 -37.03 -23.04
N PHE A 190 5.65 -37.90 -22.18
CA PHE A 190 6.50 -38.99 -22.64
C PHE A 190 5.76 -39.86 -23.65
N SER A 191 6.46 -40.20 -24.73
CA SER A 191 6.03 -41.25 -25.65
C SER A 191 6.07 -42.61 -24.95
N ARG A 192 5.36 -43.61 -25.52
CA ARG A 192 5.42 -44.98 -25.02
C ARG A 192 6.84 -45.53 -25.05
N VAL A 193 7.59 -45.26 -26.12
CA VAL A 193 8.97 -45.71 -26.28
C VAL A 193 9.88 -45.12 -25.18
N GLU A 194 9.75 -43.83 -24.88
CA GLU A 194 10.50 -43.20 -23.79
C GLU A 194 10.11 -43.78 -22.42
N SER A 195 8.81 -44.00 -22.20
CA SER A 195 8.30 -44.58 -20.96
C SER A 195 8.85 -45.98 -20.72
N ASP A 196 8.83 -46.84 -21.75
CA ASP A 196 9.34 -48.20 -21.68
C ASP A 196 10.86 -48.22 -21.47
N ALA A 197 11.60 -47.30 -22.10
CA ALA A 197 13.03 -47.16 -21.91
C ALA A 197 13.38 -46.75 -20.47
N PHE A 198 12.64 -45.81 -19.87
CA PHE A 198 12.83 -45.43 -18.47
C PHE A 198 12.53 -46.58 -17.51
N LEU A 199 11.44 -47.31 -17.73
CA LEU A 199 11.07 -48.46 -16.89
C LEU A 199 12.14 -49.58 -16.95
N ALA A 200 12.70 -49.84 -18.14
CA ALA A 200 13.79 -50.80 -18.30
C ALA A 200 15.11 -50.36 -17.63
N GLU A 201 15.39 -49.05 -17.57
CA GLU A 201 16.54 -48.52 -16.83
C GLU A 201 16.35 -48.64 -15.31
N PHE A 202 15.16 -48.29 -14.80
CA PHE A 202 14.86 -48.42 -13.37
C PHE A 202 14.86 -49.88 -12.88
N ALA A 203 14.54 -50.85 -13.74
CA ALA A 203 14.59 -52.27 -13.40
C ALA A 203 16.03 -52.84 -13.34
N ARG A 204 17.03 -52.10 -13.84
CA ARG A 204 18.44 -52.48 -13.85
C ARG A 204 19.25 -51.91 -12.67
N ALA A 205 18.66 -50.97 -11.93
CA ALA A 205 19.25 -50.33 -10.74
C ALA A 205 18.77 -51.00 -9.45
#